data_AF-A0A087QXY1-F1
#
_entry.id   AF-A0A087QXY1-F1
#
_cell.length_a   1.000
_cell.length_b   1.000
_cell.length_c   1.000
_cell.angle_alpha   90.00
_cell.angle_beta   90.00
_cell.angle_gamma   90.00
#
_symmetry.space_group_name_H-M   'P 1'
#
loop_
_entity.id
_entity.type
_entity.pdbx_description
1 polymer ?
#
loop_
_entity_poly.entity_id
_entity_poly.type
_entity_poly.pdbx_seq_one_letter_code
_entity_poly.pdbx_strand_id
1 'polypeptide(L)'
;ACNCNLHARRCRFNMELYKLKVGAVCLNCRHNTAGRHCHYCKEGFYRDLSKPISHRKACKECDCHPVGAAGQTCNQTTGQCPCKDGVTGITCNRCAKGYQQSRSPIAPCIKIPAAPPTTAASSTEEPADCDSYCKASKGKLKINMKKYCKKDY
;
A
#
# COMPACT_ATOMS: atom_id res chain seq x y z
N ALA A 1 20.06 -25.09 26.32
CA ALA A 1 19.79 -23.63 26.20
C ALA A 1 18.52 -23.41 25.38
N CYS A 2 17.80 -22.31 25.61
CA CYS A 2 16.57 -22.00 24.85
C CYS A 2 16.89 -21.46 23.46
N ASN A 3 16.22 -21.97 22.42
CA ASN A 3 16.32 -21.40 21.09
C ASN A 3 15.27 -20.29 20.90
N CYS A 4 15.70 -19.04 21.00
CA CYS A 4 14.84 -17.86 20.81
C CYS A 4 15.24 -17.00 19.61
N ASN A 5 16.00 -17.56 18.66
CA ASN A 5 16.51 -16.85 17.48
C ASN A 5 17.19 -15.50 17.81
N LEU A 6 17.84 -15.37 18.98
CA LEU A 6 18.44 -14.11 19.47
C LEU A 6 17.45 -12.95 19.73
N HIS A 7 16.15 -13.23 19.81
CA HIS A 7 15.12 -12.21 20.11
C HIS A 7 14.64 -12.20 21.56
N ALA A 8 14.97 -13.21 22.36
CA ALA A 8 14.68 -13.23 23.78
C ALA A 8 15.88 -13.69 24.59
N ARG A 9 16.07 -13.09 25.77
CA ARG A 9 17.09 -13.49 26.75
C ARG A 9 16.56 -14.43 27.82
N ARG A 10 15.23 -14.55 27.94
CA ARG A 10 14.56 -15.33 28.97
C ARG A 10 13.59 -16.31 28.31
N CYS A 11 13.44 -17.46 28.93
CA CYS A 11 12.50 -18.50 28.53
C CYS A 11 11.93 -19.17 29.78
N ARG A 12 10.69 -19.65 29.66
CA ARG A 12 10.05 -20.50 30.66
C ARG A 12 10.16 -21.95 30.21
N PHE A 13 10.63 -22.80 31.11
CA PHE A 13 10.43 -24.25 31.01
C PHE A 13 9.17 -24.61 31.79
N ASN A 14 8.30 -25.41 31.18
CA ASN A 14 7.17 -26.02 31.87
C ASN A 14 7.39 -27.54 31.89
N MET A 15 7.44 -28.12 33.09
CA MET A 15 7.69 -29.55 33.28
C MET A 15 6.57 -30.43 32.72
N GLU A 16 5.34 -29.92 32.61
CA GLU A 16 4.22 -30.63 31.96
C GLU A 16 4.34 -30.67 30.44
N LEU A 17 4.85 -29.59 29.82
CA LEU A 17 5.12 -29.53 28.38
C LEU A 17 6.37 -30.34 27.99
N TYR A 18 7.32 -30.52 28.92
CA TYR A 18 8.49 -31.39 28.73
C TYR A 18 8.09 -32.85 28.46
N LYS A 19 7.05 -33.36 29.14
CA LYS A 19 6.50 -34.71 28.89
C LYS A 19 5.95 -34.88 27.46
N LEU A 20 5.54 -33.79 26.83
CA LEU A 20 5.07 -33.76 25.44
C LEU A 20 6.20 -33.47 24.43
N LYS A 21 7.47 -33.39 24.84
CA LYS A 21 8.62 -32.87 24.04
C LYS A 21 8.42 -31.44 23.56
N VAL A 22 7.49 -30.71 24.17
CA VAL A 22 7.17 -29.33 23.83
C VAL A 22 8.12 -28.47 24.67
N GLY A 23 9.28 -28.10 24.09
CA GLY A 23 10.49 -27.56 24.76
C GLY A 23 10.35 -26.25 25.58
N ALA A 24 11.35 -25.38 25.61
CA ALA A 24 11.20 -24.09 26.31
C ALA A 24 10.30 -23.11 25.52
N VAL A 25 9.62 -22.19 26.19
CA VAL A 25 8.89 -21.07 25.57
C VAL A 25 9.65 -19.77 25.83
N CYS A 26 10.01 -19.03 24.79
CA CYS A 26 10.66 -17.73 24.92
C CYS A 26 9.71 -16.68 25.49
N LEU A 27 10.24 -15.80 26.33
CA LEU A 27 9.47 -14.74 26.99
C LEU A 27 9.89 -13.38 26.45
N ASN A 28 8.92 -12.48 26.23
CA ASN A 28 9.12 -11.11 25.77
C ASN A 28 10.00 -11.04 24.50
N CYS A 29 9.55 -11.71 23.43
CA CYS A 29 10.20 -11.64 22.12
C CYS A 29 10.39 -10.17 21.68
N ARG A 30 11.64 -9.79 21.43
CA ARG A 30 12.04 -8.46 20.96
C ARG A 30 12.04 -8.41 19.44
N HIS A 31 12.36 -7.23 18.88
CA HIS A 31 12.56 -7.06 17.44
C HIS A 31 11.31 -7.38 16.60
N ASN A 32 10.13 -7.15 17.18
CA ASN A 32 8.83 -7.40 16.54
C ASN A 32 8.60 -8.86 16.10
N THR A 33 9.25 -9.79 16.79
CA THR A 33 9.04 -11.23 16.60
C THR A 33 8.02 -11.77 17.61
N ALA A 34 7.44 -12.91 17.29
CA ALA A 34 6.42 -13.59 18.07
C ALA A 34 6.54 -15.12 17.93
N GLY A 35 5.74 -15.83 18.72
CA GLY A 35 5.72 -17.28 18.81
C GLY A 35 6.72 -17.87 19.80
N ARG A 36 6.62 -19.18 20.00
CA ARG A 36 7.38 -19.92 21.02
C ARG A 36 8.88 -19.67 20.98
N HIS A 37 9.44 -19.63 19.79
CA HIS A 37 10.87 -19.44 19.55
C HIS A 37 11.19 -18.07 18.97
N CYS A 38 10.25 -17.11 19.02
CA CYS A 38 10.39 -15.81 18.36
C CYS A 38 10.76 -15.95 16.87
N HIS A 39 9.99 -16.77 16.13
CA HIS A 39 10.36 -17.29 14.80
C HIS A 39 9.50 -16.75 13.65
N TYR A 40 8.44 -16.00 13.97
CA TYR A 40 7.64 -15.27 13.00
C TYR A 40 7.42 -13.83 13.50
N CYS A 41 6.87 -12.96 12.66
CA CYS A 41 6.66 -11.56 13.00
C CYS A 41 5.33 -11.35 13.72
N LYS A 42 5.31 -10.46 14.70
CA LYS A 42 4.06 -10.08 15.38
C LYS A 42 3.07 -9.45 14.38
N GLU A 43 1.79 -9.41 14.72
CA GLU A 43 0.78 -8.73 13.91
C GLU A 43 1.16 -7.27 13.64
N GLY A 44 0.85 -6.79 12.43
CA GLY A 44 1.33 -5.50 11.92
C GLY A 44 2.79 -5.51 11.45
N PHE A 45 3.45 -6.68 11.40
CA PHE A 45 4.79 -6.84 10.85
C PHE A 45 4.86 -8.05 9.90
N TYR A 46 5.75 -7.96 8.92
CA TYR A 46 6.02 -9.03 7.94
C TYR A 46 7.52 -9.34 7.86
N ARG A 47 7.83 -10.53 7.33
CA ARG A 47 9.17 -11.08 7.25
C ARG A 47 9.98 -10.43 6.12
N ASP A 48 11.13 -9.84 6.46
CA ASP A 48 12.11 -9.36 5.49
C ASP A 48 13.09 -10.48 5.09
N LEU A 49 12.82 -11.16 3.98
CA LEU A 49 13.61 -12.30 3.51
C LEU A 49 15.07 -11.93 3.16
N SER A 50 15.42 -10.64 3.03
CA SER A 50 16.82 -10.22 2.81
C SER A 50 17.71 -10.40 4.05
N LYS A 51 17.10 -10.66 5.22
CA LYS A 51 17.79 -10.78 6.51
C LYS A 51 17.51 -12.15 7.12
N PRO A 52 18.47 -12.79 7.81
CA PRO A 52 18.19 -14.03 8.54
C PRO A 52 17.18 -13.78 9.67
N ILE A 53 16.45 -14.82 10.09
CA ILE A 53 15.40 -14.69 11.11
C ILE A 53 15.94 -14.07 12.40
N SER A 54 17.17 -14.40 12.79
CA SER A 54 17.81 -13.91 14.01
C SER A 54 18.20 -12.43 14.00
N HIS A 55 18.04 -11.73 12.87
CA HIS A 55 18.44 -10.34 12.72
C HIS A 55 17.46 -9.39 13.44
N ARG A 56 17.95 -8.32 14.06
CA ARG A 56 17.11 -7.32 14.78
C ARG A 56 16.05 -6.62 13.94
N LYS A 57 16.21 -6.65 12.62
CA LYS A 57 15.28 -6.09 11.62
C LYS A 57 14.69 -7.17 10.71
N ALA A 58 14.65 -8.43 11.15
CA ALA A 58 14.06 -9.53 10.38
C ALA A 58 12.55 -9.35 10.15
N CYS A 59 11.90 -8.54 10.99
CA CYS A 59 10.50 -8.14 10.87
C CYS A 59 10.41 -6.66 10.54
N LYS A 60 9.72 -6.35 9.45
CA LYS A 60 9.44 -4.99 8.97
C LYS A 60 7.96 -4.67 9.20
N GLU A 61 7.70 -3.42 9.55
CA GLU A 61 6.34 -2.94 9.84
C GLU A 61 5.47 -2.94 8.58
N CYS A 62 4.20 -3.28 8.75
CA CYS A 62 3.17 -3.12 7.74
C CYS A 62 2.81 -1.63 7.65
N ASP A 63 3.08 -0.99 6.52
CA ASP A 63 2.75 0.41 6.28
C ASP A 63 1.45 0.52 5.47
N CYS A 64 0.35 -0.04 6.01
CA CYS A 64 -0.92 -0.10 5.29
C CYS A 64 -1.60 1.27 5.24
N HIS A 65 -1.91 1.75 4.04
CA HIS A 65 -2.49 3.07 3.83
C HIS A 65 -3.83 3.20 4.57
N PRO A 66 -4.03 4.21 5.43
CA PRO A 66 -5.15 4.28 6.37
C PRO A 66 -6.52 4.34 5.69
N VAL A 67 -6.57 4.94 4.48
CA VAL A 67 -7.81 5.05 3.70
C VAL A 67 -7.96 3.90 2.70
N GLY A 68 -6.84 3.41 2.15
CA GLY A 68 -6.84 2.50 1.01
C GLY A 68 -6.86 1.02 1.41
N ALA A 69 -6.38 0.71 2.61
CA ALA A 69 -6.45 -0.62 3.18
C ALA A 69 -7.74 -0.82 4.00
N ALA A 70 -8.21 -2.06 4.06
CA ALA A 70 -9.29 -2.51 4.93
C ALA A 70 -8.81 -2.82 6.36
N GLY A 71 -7.49 -2.91 6.58
CA GLY A 71 -6.89 -3.21 7.87
C GLY A 71 -5.39 -2.91 7.90
N GLN A 72 -4.81 -2.93 9.12
CA GLN A 72 -3.40 -2.63 9.37
C GLN A 72 -2.50 -3.87 9.40
N THR A 73 -3.08 -5.06 9.44
CA THR A 73 -2.33 -6.33 9.42
C THR A 73 -2.11 -6.77 7.99
N CYS A 74 -0.86 -6.75 7.54
CA CYS A 74 -0.46 -7.24 6.22
C CYS A 74 -0.08 -8.73 6.25
N ASN A 75 0.02 -9.34 5.07
CA ASN A 75 0.48 -10.71 4.91
C ASN A 75 1.91 -10.88 5.46
N GLN A 76 2.13 -11.85 6.34
CA GLN A 76 3.42 -12.03 7.03
C GLN A 76 4.60 -12.37 6.10
N THR A 77 4.33 -12.92 4.91
CA THR A 77 5.38 -13.33 3.96
C THR A 77 5.61 -12.28 2.89
N THR A 78 4.54 -11.73 2.32
CA THR A 78 4.64 -10.80 1.18
C THR A 78 4.64 -9.33 1.59
N GLY A 79 4.15 -9.01 2.79
CA GLY A 79 3.90 -7.64 3.23
C GLY A 79 2.68 -6.99 2.57
N GLN A 80 1.89 -7.74 1.79
CA GLN A 80 0.71 -7.22 1.10
C GLN A 80 -0.39 -6.88 2.11
N CYS A 81 -0.80 -5.62 2.13
CA CYS A 81 -1.93 -5.14 2.90
C CYS A 81 -3.27 -5.56 2.25
N PRO A 82 -4.33 -5.75 3.05
CA PRO A 82 -5.67 -6.03 2.52
C PRO A 82 -6.24 -4.75 1.91
N CYS A 83 -6.22 -4.62 0.58
CA CYS A 83 -6.69 -3.41 -0.10
C CYS A 83 -8.21 -3.38 -0.27
N LYS A 84 -8.79 -2.18 -0.21
CA LYS A 84 -10.19 -1.94 -0.57
C LYS A 84 -10.41 -2.08 -2.08
N ASP A 85 -11.67 -2.15 -2.48
CA ASP A 85 -12.07 -2.26 -3.88
C ASP A 85 -11.48 -1.15 -4.74
N GLY A 86 -10.89 -1.53 -5.87
CA GLY A 86 -10.25 -0.61 -6.80
C GLY A 86 -8.92 -0.03 -6.31
N VAL A 87 -8.42 -0.41 -5.14
CA VAL A 87 -7.12 0.01 -4.60
C VAL A 87 -6.06 -1.10 -4.84
N THR A 88 -4.82 -0.71 -5.09
CA THR A 88 -3.70 -1.63 -5.34
C THR A 88 -2.38 -1.10 -4.76
N GLY A 89 -1.30 -1.88 -4.92
CA GLY A 89 0.01 -1.68 -4.31
C GLY A 89 0.18 -2.47 -3.02
N ILE A 90 1.43 -2.74 -2.63
CA ILE A 90 1.77 -3.49 -1.40
C ILE A 90 1.12 -2.85 -0.17
N THR A 91 1.12 -1.52 -0.11
CA THR A 91 0.59 -0.72 1.00
C THR A 91 -0.81 -0.17 0.72
N CYS A 92 -1.47 -0.55 -0.38
CA CYS A 92 -2.78 -0.03 -0.78
C CYS A 92 -2.83 1.50 -0.97
N ASN A 93 -1.78 2.06 -1.58
CA ASN A 93 -1.58 3.50 -1.68
C ASN A 93 -1.99 4.13 -3.03
N ARG A 94 -2.56 3.36 -3.97
CA ARG A 94 -2.96 3.87 -5.28
C ARG A 94 -4.18 3.14 -5.84
N CYS A 95 -4.93 3.79 -6.73
CA CYS A 95 -6.00 3.12 -7.45
C CYS A 95 -5.45 2.17 -8.53
N ALA A 96 -6.17 1.08 -8.77
CA ALA A 96 -5.91 0.15 -9.86
C ALA A 96 -6.21 0.81 -11.21
N LYS A 97 -5.70 0.22 -12.29
CA LYS A 97 -5.99 0.68 -13.66
C LYS A 97 -7.51 0.62 -13.90
N GLY A 98 -8.06 1.69 -14.50
CA GLY A 98 -9.50 1.83 -14.71
C GLY A 98 -10.28 2.35 -13.50
N TYR A 99 -9.59 2.78 -12.44
CA TYR A 99 -10.18 3.47 -11.29
C TYR A 99 -9.56 4.86 -11.12
N GLN A 100 -10.32 5.78 -10.52
CA GLN A 100 -9.87 7.12 -10.15
C GLN A 100 -10.13 7.39 -8.66
N GLN A 101 -9.35 8.29 -8.06
CA GLN A 101 -9.51 8.66 -6.67
C GLN A 101 -10.84 9.40 -6.44
N SER A 102 -11.52 9.04 -5.36
CA SER A 102 -12.73 9.70 -4.89
C SER A 102 -12.44 10.47 -3.60
N ARG A 103 -13.38 11.32 -3.17
CA ARG A 103 -13.31 12.02 -1.87
C ARG A 103 -13.83 11.20 -0.70
N SER A 104 -14.36 10.00 -0.94
CA SER A 104 -14.93 9.13 0.10
C SER A 104 -13.83 8.33 0.81
N PRO A 105 -13.75 8.37 2.15
CA PRO A 105 -12.82 7.52 2.90
C PRO A 105 -13.27 6.04 2.91
N ILE A 106 -14.56 5.77 2.69
CA ILE A 106 -15.09 4.40 2.61
C ILE A 106 -14.75 3.78 1.25
N ALA A 107 -14.97 4.51 0.15
CA ALA A 107 -14.72 4.05 -1.21
C ALA A 107 -13.73 5.00 -1.93
N PRO A 108 -12.43 4.91 -1.63
CA PRO A 108 -11.44 5.87 -2.13
C PRO A 108 -11.12 5.76 -3.61
N CYS A 109 -11.46 4.64 -4.26
CA CYS A 109 -11.25 4.43 -5.69
C CYS A 109 -12.57 4.00 -6.33
N ILE A 110 -13.01 4.72 -7.37
CA ILE A 110 -14.23 4.41 -8.13
C ILE A 110 -13.86 4.06 -9.58
N LYS A 111 -14.62 3.14 -10.20
CA LYS A 111 -14.40 2.76 -11.60
C LYS A 111 -14.61 3.97 -12.50
N ILE A 112 -13.70 4.17 -13.45
CA ILE A 112 -13.87 5.13 -14.53
C ILE A 112 -14.94 4.55 -15.46
N PRO A 113 -16.05 5.27 -15.72
CA PRO A 113 -17.02 4.83 -16.71
C PRO A 113 -16.31 4.58 -18.03
N ALA A 114 -16.46 3.39 -18.60
CA ALA A 114 -16.07 3.20 -19.98
C ALA A 114 -16.93 4.15 -20.81
N ALA A 115 -16.31 5.14 -21.47
CA ALA A 115 -16.99 5.76 -22.59
C ALA A 115 -17.43 4.61 -23.51
N PRO A 116 -18.68 4.59 -24.00
CA PRO A 116 -19.02 3.68 -25.08
C PRO A 116 -17.96 3.86 -26.17
N PRO A 117 -17.54 2.79 -26.87
CA PRO A 117 -16.64 2.97 -28.00
C PRO A 117 -17.34 3.98 -28.89
N THR A 118 -16.79 5.19 -28.96
CA THR A 118 -17.07 6.08 -30.07
C THR A 118 -16.63 5.23 -31.24
N THR A 119 -17.59 4.64 -31.96
CA THR A 119 -17.35 4.27 -33.33
C THR A 119 -16.60 5.46 -33.90
N ALA A 120 -15.43 5.22 -34.47
CA ALA A 120 -14.82 6.20 -35.32
C ALA A 120 -15.84 6.42 -36.45
N ALA A 121 -16.82 7.28 -36.19
CA ALA A 121 -17.51 8.00 -37.22
C ALA A 121 -16.37 8.80 -37.84
N SER A 122 -15.79 8.22 -38.88
CA SER A 122 -15.12 8.93 -39.94
C SER A 122 -16.13 9.93 -40.49
N SER A 123 -16.38 10.98 -39.73
CA SER A 123 -16.97 12.21 -40.23
C SER A 123 -15.79 12.90 -40.88
N THR A 124 -15.62 12.65 -42.17
CA THR A 124 -15.00 13.61 -43.09
C THR A 124 -15.91 14.83 -43.20
N GLU A 125 -16.19 15.48 -42.08
CA GLU A 125 -16.75 16.81 -42.04
C GLU A 125 -15.78 17.62 -41.18
N GLU A 126 -15.02 18.46 -41.87
CA GLU A 126 -14.20 19.47 -41.22
C GLU A 126 -15.03 20.21 -40.17
N PRO A 127 -14.47 20.50 -38.98
CA PRO A 127 -15.09 21.48 -38.10
C PRO A 127 -15.09 22.82 -38.84
N ALA A 128 -16.23 23.16 -39.44
CA ALA A 128 -16.48 24.51 -39.88
C ALA A 128 -16.41 25.40 -38.63
N ASP A 129 -15.37 26.23 -38.61
CA ASP A 129 -15.30 27.48 -37.88
C ASP A 129 -15.00 27.41 -36.36
N CYS A 130 -13.70 27.26 -36.05
CA CYS A 130 -13.12 27.50 -34.72
C CYS A 130 -13.24 28.97 -34.26
N ASP A 131 -13.56 29.91 -35.16
CA ASP A 131 -13.60 31.35 -34.89
C ASP A 131 -14.88 31.77 -34.13
N SER A 132 -15.92 30.92 -34.16
CA SER A 132 -17.19 31.18 -33.47
C SER A 132 -17.13 31.00 -31.94
N TYR A 133 -16.29 30.09 -31.44
CA TYR A 133 -16.18 29.75 -30.01
C TYR A 133 -15.02 30.45 -29.30
N CYS A 134 -13.97 30.84 -30.03
CA CYS A 134 -12.85 31.59 -29.49
C CYS A 134 -12.87 33.03 -30.00
N LYS A 135 -13.60 33.93 -29.31
CA LYS A 135 -13.42 35.37 -29.55
C LYS A 135 -12.05 35.80 -29.04
N ALA A 136 -11.04 35.73 -29.90
CA ALA A 136 -9.73 36.29 -29.65
C ALA A 136 -9.88 37.80 -29.40
N SER A 137 -9.72 38.21 -28.14
CA SER A 137 -9.68 39.62 -27.80
C SER A 137 -8.51 40.26 -28.54
N LYS A 138 -8.77 41.28 -29.35
CA LYS A 138 -7.78 42.02 -30.14
C LYS A 138 -6.77 42.71 -29.22
N GLY A 139 -5.76 41.98 -28.78
CA GLY A 139 -4.65 42.48 -27.97
C GLY A 139 -3.52 41.47 -27.98
N LYS A 140 -2.29 41.91 -28.28
CA LYS A 140 -1.08 41.08 -28.14
C LYS A 140 -0.80 40.83 -26.66
N LEU A 141 -1.48 39.85 -26.05
CA LEU A 141 -1.15 39.37 -24.71
C LEU A 141 0.09 38.47 -24.79
N LYS A 142 1.26 39.06 -24.52
CA LYS A 142 2.48 38.28 -24.24
C LYS A 142 2.38 37.69 -22.84
N ILE A 143 2.04 36.41 -22.74
CA ILE A 143 2.05 35.69 -21.47
C ILE A 143 3.47 35.21 -21.18
N ASN A 144 4.01 35.59 -20.03
CA ASN A 144 5.30 35.10 -19.54
C ASN A 144 5.12 33.74 -18.84
N MET A 145 5.95 32.76 -19.21
CA MET A 145 5.92 31.38 -18.70
C MET A 145 5.99 31.28 -17.17
N LYS A 146 6.62 32.26 -16.48
CA LYS A 146 6.65 32.33 -15.00
C LYS A 146 5.27 32.54 -14.36
N LYS A 147 4.29 33.10 -15.07
CA LYS A 147 2.93 33.33 -14.55
C LYS A 147 2.01 32.13 -14.74
N TYR A 148 2.28 31.30 -15.75
CA TYR A 148 1.49 30.09 -16.04
C TYR A 148 1.80 28.96 -15.06
N CYS A 149 3.09 28.68 -14.80
CA CYS A 149 3.49 27.58 -13.93
C CYS A 149 3.33 27.84 -12.42
N LYS A 150 2.81 29.01 -12.01
CA LYS A 150 2.68 29.38 -10.58
C LYS A 150 1.31 29.05 -9.98
N LYS A 151 0.51 28.24 -10.68
CA LYS A 151 -0.74 27.69 -10.14
C LYS A 151 -0.47 26.29 -9.61
N ASP A 152 0.33 26.24 -8.54
CA ASP A 152 0.35 25.11 -7.62
C ASP A 152 -0.97 25.12 -6.84
N TYR A 153 -1.82 24.12 -7.07
CA TYR A 153 -2.79 23.59 -6.13
C TYR A 153 -3.11 22.15 -6.49
#